data_AF-A0A2S4JJW4-F1
#
_entry.id   AF-A0A2S4JJW4-F1
#
_cell.length_a   1.000
_cell.length_b   1.000
_cell.length_c   1.000
_cell.angle_alpha   90.00
_cell.angle_beta   90.00
_cell.angle_gamma   90.00
#
_symmetry.space_group_name_H-M   'P 1'
#
loop_
_entity.id
_entity.type
_entity.pdbx_description
1 polymer ?
#
loop_
_entity_poly.entity_id
_entity_poly.type
_entity_poly.pdbx_seq_one_letter_code
_entity_poly.pdbx_strand_id
1 'polypeptide(L)'
;MRKGEILGLLPEHIELQTIGAALVPVIHVVSNWVEGDGRKHPKMGSTRDVPIPMFVYDAIREVIKANPWGGGPIFWSDREGIPISGGAVLVNFKKRKEAVGITDPGISFHSWRHWYNSYMRSSLDDHVLKQLTRHRSDEMTDRYTHLTEEQMVQVMQAATGLRRG
;
A
#
# COMPACT_ATOMS: atom_id res chain seq x y z
N MET A 1 -3.23 2.45 -0.08
CA MET A 1 -3.05 2.22 -1.53
C MET A 1 -4.36 1.77 -2.18
N ARG A 2 -4.50 1.84 -3.51
CA ARG A 2 -5.64 1.30 -4.28
C ARG A 2 -5.34 -0.14 -4.74
N LYS A 3 -6.37 -0.91 -5.07
CA LYS A 3 -6.23 -2.31 -5.53
C LYS A 3 -5.25 -2.45 -6.70
N GLY A 4 -5.40 -1.65 -7.75
CA GLY A 4 -4.50 -1.73 -8.92
C GLY A 4 -3.05 -1.33 -8.61
N GLU A 5 -2.83 -0.43 -7.65
CA GLU A 5 -1.48 -0.08 -7.17
C GLU A 5 -0.84 -1.29 -6.48
N ILE A 6 -1.60 -1.97 -5.60
CA ILE A 6 -1.15 -3.18 -4.89
C ILE A 6 -0.84 -4.31 -5.88
N LEU A 7 -1.73 -4.56 -6.85
CA LEU A 7 -1.54 -5.59 -7.88
C LEU A 7 -0.39 -5.26 -8.85
N GLY A 8 -0.01 -3.99 -8.97
CA GLY A 8 1.09 -3.53 -9.80
C GLY A 8 2.45 -3.56 -9.11
N LEU A 9 2.52 -3.91 -7.82
CA LEU A 9 3.78 -3.92 -7.07
C LEU A 9 4.73 -5.02 -7.57
N LEU A 10 6.00 -4.66 -7.66
CA LEU A 10 7.11 -5.54 -8.00
C LEU A 10 8.11 -5.51 -6.84
N PRO A 11 8.95 -6.55 -6.67
CA PRO A 11 9.98 -6.57 -5.63
C PRO A 11 10.86 -5.32 -5.61
N GLU A 12 11.23 -4.79 -6.77
CA GLU A 12 12.06 -3.58 -6.91
C GLU A 12 11.35 -2.28 -6.46
N HIS A 13 10.03 -2.30 -6.22
CA HIS A 13 9.30 -1.15 -5.70
C HIS A 13 9.38 -1.03 -4.18
N ILE A 14 10.11 -1.90 -3.50
CA ILE A 14 10.20 -1.91 -2.04
C ILE A 14 11.66 -1.91 -1.63
N GLU A 15 12.04 -0.92 -0.83
CA GLU A 15 13.40 -0.79 -0.33
C GLU A 15 13.43 -0.45 1.16
N LEU A 16 14.59 -0.66 1.78
CA LEU A 16 14.88 -0.17 3.12
C LEU A 16 15.63 1.15 2.98
N GLN A 17 15.06 2.22 3.52
CA GLN A 17 15.71 3.54 3.58
C GLN A 17 16.20 3.81 4.99
N THR A 18 17.38 4.44 5.10
CA THR A 18 17.84 4.99 6.36
C THR A 18 17.22 6.37 6.54
N ILE A 19 16.38 6.53 7.56
CA ILE A 19 15.70 7.78 7.90
C ILE A 19 16.12 8.16 9.32
N GLY A 20 16.91 9.22 9.45
CA GLY A 20 17.64 9.52 10.69
C GLY A 20 18.49 8.33 11.15
N ALA A 21 18.16 7.75 12.31
CA ALA A 21 18.85 6.59 12.88
C ALA A 21 18.11 5.24 12.66
N ALA A 22 16.99 5.25 11.95
CA ALA A 22 16.14 4.07 11.77
C ALA A 22 16.15 3.56 10.33
N LEU A 23 16.09 2.24 10.17
CA LEU A 23 15.78 1.61 8.89
C LEU A 23 14.27 1.52 8.73
N VAL A 24 13.75 2.17 7.70
CA VAL A 24 12.32 2.24 7.39
C VAL A 24 12.07 1.58 6.04
N PRO A 25 11.23 0.54 5.96
CA PRO A 25 10.81 0.00 4.68
C PRO A 25 9.83 0.95 4.00
N VAL A 26 10.07 1.21 2.73
CA VAL A 26 9.30 2.15 1.91
C VAL A 26 8.80 1.42 0.66
N ILE A 27 7.51 1.60 0.35
CA ILE A 27 6.91 1.18 -0.91
C ILE A 27 6.84 2.38 -1.85
N HIS A 28 7.48 2.26 -3.02
CA HIS A 28 7.35 3.19 -4.13
C HIS A 28 6.12 2.86 -4.97
N VAL A 29 5.08 3.67 -4.87
CA VAL A 29 3.87 3.48 -5.66
C VAL A 29 4.07 4.11 -7.04
N VAL A 30 4.73 3.37 -7.93
CA VAL A 30 5.16 3.84 -9.26
C VAL A 30 4.49 3.12 -10.43
N SER A 31 3.50 2.27 -10.15
CA SER A 31 2.78 1.50 -11.15
C SER A 31 1.33 1.27 -10.72
N ASN A 32 0.48 0.95 -11.68
CA ASN A 32 -0.86 0.47 -11.43
C ASN A 32 -1.22 -0.61 -12.44
N TRP A 33 -1.69 -1.76 -11.97
CA TRP A 33 -2.23 -2.81 -12.83
C TRP A 33 -3.69 -2.54 -13.15
N VAL A 34 -4.04 -2.63 -14.44
CA VAL A 34 -5.41 -2.56 -14.94
C VAL A 34 -5.72 -3.89 -15.64
N GLU A 35 -6.80 -4.55 -15.24
CA GLU A 35 -7.23 -5.80 -15.89
C GLU A 35 -7.55 -5.54 -17.37
N GLY A 36 -7.08 -6.40 -18.26
CA GLY A 36 -7.19 -6.23 -19.71
C GLY A 36 -6.09 -5.36 -20.32
N ASP A 37 -5.66 -4.30 -19.62
CA ASP A 37 -4.68 -3.34 -20.16
C ASP A 37 -3.24 -3.53 -19.62
N GLY A 38 -3.06 -4.37 -18.61
CA GLY A 38 -1.77 -4.65 -17.99
C GLY A 38 -1.22 -3.53 -17.11
N ARG A 39 0.11 -3.47 -16.98
CA ARG A 39 0.81 -2.50 -16.14
C ARG A 39 0.80 -1.12 -16.81
N LYS A 40 0.25 -0.13 -16.12
CA LYS A 40 0.29 1.27 -16.53
C LYS A 40 1.23 2.07 -15.63
N HIS A 41 1.97 2.98 -16.24
CA HIS A 41 2.67 4.01 -15.49
C HIS A 41 1.65 5.00 -14.90
N PRO A 42 1.94 5.55 -13.70
CA PRO A 42 1.13 6.59 -13.10
C PRO A 42 1.01 7.77 -14.05
N LYS A 43 -0.17 8.39 -14.08
CA LYS A 43 -0.32 9.73 -14.69
C LYS A 43 0.63 10.68 -13.94
N MET A 44 1.32 11.58 -14.64
CA MET A 44 2.26 12.56 -14.08
C MET A 44 1.75 13.11 -12.73
N GLY A 45 2.60 13.09 -11.70
CA GLY A 45 2.27 13.54 -10.34
C GLY A 45 1.50 12.54 -9.46
N SER A 46 1.50 11.23 -9.79
CA SER A 46 0.82 10.21 -8.95
C SER A 46 1.71 9.13 -8.33
N THR A 47 3.03 9.27 -8.49
CA THR A 47 4.03 8.54 -7.72
C THR A 47 4.05 9.04 -6.27
N ARG A 48 4.31 8.15 -5.32
CA ARG A 48 4.50 8.50 -3.91
C ARG A 48 5.22 7.39 -3.18
N ASP A 49 5.83 7.76 -2.07
CA ASP A 49 6.48 6.85 -1.15
C ASP A 49 5.58 6.60 0.05
N VAL A 50 5.42 5.32 0.41
CA VAL A 50 4.58 4.90 1.53
C VAL A 50 5.46 4.12 2.50
N PRO A 51 5.87 4.72 3.64
CA PRO A 51 6.56 3.97 4.67
C PRO A 51 5.62 2.93 5.27
N ILE A 52 6.14 1.74 5.52
CA ILE A 52 5.38 0.61 6.06
C ILE A 52 6.06 0.06 7.32
N PRO A 53 5.30 -0.46 8.29
CA PRO A 53 5.88 -1.19 9.42
C PRO A 53 6.75 -2.37 8.98
N MET A 54 7.81 -2.67 9.75
CA MET A 54 8.73 -3.78 9.43
C MET A 54 8.00 -5.13 9.31
N PHE A 55 7.00 -5.41 10.15
CA PHE A 55 6.23 -6.65 10.05
C PHE A 55 5.46 -6.78 8.71
N VAL A 56 5.06 -5.66 8.10
CA VAL A 56 4.43 -5.67 6.77
C VAL A 56 5.49 -5.96 5.71
N TYR A 57 6.68 -5.37 5.85
CA TYR A 57 7.82 -5.66 4.97
C TYR A 57 8.19 -7.14 5.01
N ASP A 58 8.33 -7.72 6.21
CA ASP A 58 8.64 -9.14 6.40
C ASP A 58 7.58 -10.04 5.76
N ALA A 59 6.29 -9.74 5.97
CA ALA A 59 5.19 -10.46 5.34
C ALA A 59 5.25 -10.37 3.80
N ILE A 60 5.58 -9.20 3.25
CA ILE A 60 5.76 -9.04 1.80
C ILE A 60 6.98 -9.84 1.30
N ARG A 61 8.07 -9.90 2.07
CA ARG A 61 9.25 -10.70 1.70
C ARG A 61 8.94 -12.19 1.65
N GLU A 62 8.13 -12.70 2.59
CA GLU A 62 7.68 -14.10 2.56
C GLU A 62 6.78 -14.37 1.35
N VAL A 63 5.91 -13.43 1.00
CA VAL A 63 5.13 -13.50 -0.25
C VAL A 63 6.08 -13.54 -1.45
N ILE A 64 7.03 -12.61 -1.58
CA ILE A 64 7.99 -12.60 -2.70
C ILE A 64 8.74 -13.94 -2.84
N LYS A 65 9.19 -14.53 -1.72
CA LYS A 65 9.90 -15.83 -1.72
C LYS A 65 9.02 -16.99 -2.17
N ALA A 66 7.72 -16.93 -1.89
CA ALA A 66 6.77 -17.98 -2.27
C ALA A 66 6.34 -17.90 -3.74
N ASN A 67 6.77 -16.89 -4.49
CA ASN A 67 6.45 -16.76 -5.91
C ASN A 67 7.12 -17.88 -6.73
N PRO A 68 6.35 -18.79 -7.35
CA PRO A 68 6.89 -19.94 -8.08
C PRO A 68 7.59 -19.54 -9.38
N TRP A 69 7.35 -18.33 -9.87
CA TRP A 69 7.90 -17.84 -11.14
C TRP A 69 9.29 -17.20 -11.00
N GLY A 70 9.82 -17.07 -9.78
CA GLY A 70 11.14 -16.47 -9.54
C GLY A 70 11.24 -14.97 -9.85
N GLY A 71 10.13 -14.31 -10.20
CA GLY A 71 10.08 -12.89 -10.54
C GLY A 71 8.67 -12.37 -10.86
N GLY A 72 8.58 -11.09 -11.21
CA GLY A 72 7.31 -10.45 -11.59
C GLY A 72 6.52 -9.86 -10.41
N PRO A 73 5.18 -9.75 -10.52
CA PRO A 73 4.34 -9.14 -9.49
C PRO A 73 4.47 -9.80 -8.11
N ILE A 74 4.48 -8.98 -7.05
CA ILE A 74 4.48 -9.47 -5.67
C ILE A 74 3.25 -10.33 -5.39
N PHE A 75 2.09 -9.97 -5.93
CA PHE A 75 0.88 -10.76 -5.80
C PHE A 75 0.59 -11.44 -7.14
N TRP A 76 1.18 -12.62 -7.35
CA TRP A 76 1.15 -13.35 -8.64
C TRP A 76 -0.11 -14.21 -8.83
N SER A 77 -0.38 -14.55 -10.09
CA SER A 77 -1.36 -15.56 -10.49
C SER A 77 -0.70 -16.90 -10.82
N ASP A 78 -1.49 -17.85 -11.30
CA ASP A 78 -1.03 -19.12 -11.89
C ASP A 78 -0.38 -18.95 -13.28
N ARG A 79 -0.16 -17.72 -13.73
CA ARG A 79 0.57 -17.38 -14.96
C ARG A 79 1.71 -16.43 -14.66
N GLU A 80 2.88 -16.72 -15.23
CA GLU A 80 4.08 -15.88 -15.12
C GLU A 80 3.83 -14.44 -15.55
N GLY A 81 4.34 -13.48 -14.78
CA GLY A 81 4.25 -12.05 -15.08
C GLY A 81 2.85 -11.44 -14.91
N ILE A 82 1.82 -12.23 -14.61
CA ILE A 82 0.44 -11.75 -14.43
C ILE A 82 0.09 -11.75 -12.93
N PRO A 83 -0.36 -10.62 -12.36
CA PRO A 83 -0.77 -10.58 -10.97
C PRO A 83 -2.09 -11.32 -10.75
N ILE A 84 -2.36 -11.69 -9.50
CA ILE A 84 -3.66 -12.22 -9.09
C ILE A 84 -4.79 -11.28 -9.54
N SER A 85 -5.88 -11.85 -10.02
CA SER A 85 -7.02 -11.02 -10.45
C SER A 85 -7.63 -10.29 -9.26
N GLY A 86 -8.11 -9.08 -9.50
CA GLY A 86 -8.82 -8.31 -8.48
C GLY A 86 -10.09 -9.04 -8.01
N GLY A 87 -10.73 -9.83 -8.88
CA GLY A 87 -11.81 -10.73 -8.51
C GLY A 87 -11.38 -11.79 -7.48
N ALA A 88 -10.25 -12.46 -7.70
CA ALA A 88 -9.73 -13.46 -6.76
C ALA A 88 -9.37 -12.84 -5.40
N VAL A 89 -8.79 -11.63 -5.37
CA VAL A 89 -8.55 -10.90 -4.12
C VAL A 89 -9.85 -10.66 -3.35
N LEU A 90 -10.91 -10.21 -4.03
CA LEU A 90 -12.20 -9.95 -3.40
C LEU A 90 -12.88 -11.23 -2.89
N VAL A 91 -12.83 -12.32 -3.65
CA VAL A 91 -13.37 -13.62 -3.25
C VAL A 91 -12.63 -14.17 -2.03
N ASN A 92 -11.30 -14.15 -2.05
CA ASN A 92 -10.50 -14.62 -0.92
C ASN A 92 -10.70 -13.76 0.33
N PHE A 93 -10.82 -12.44 0.16
CA PHE A 93 -11.15 -11.54 1.25
C PHE A 93 -12.51 -11.86 1.86
N LYS A 94 -13.55 -12.03 1.04
CA LYS A 94 -14.90 -12.40 1.50
C LYS A 94 -14.88 -13.73 2.27
N LYS A 95 -14.27 -14.77 1.71
CA LYS A 95 -14.12 -16.08 2.37
C LYS A 95 -13.41 -15.96 3.72
N ARG A 96 -12.35 -15.16 3.80
CA ARG A 96 -11.60 -14.99 5.05
C ARG A 96 -12.38 -14.20 6.09
N LYS A 97 -13.14 -13.17 5.69
CA LYS A 97 -14.07 -12.45 6.58
C LYS A 97 -15.09 -13.41 7.20
N GLU A 98 -15.74 -14.22 6.38
CA GLU A 98 -16.73 -15.21 6.83
C GLU A 98 -16.10 -16.21 7.81
N ALA A 99 -14.90 -16.71 7.50
CA ALA A 99 -14.17 -17.66 8.36
C ALA A 99 -13.82 -17.09 9.75
N VAL A 100 -13.65 -15.77 9.89
CA VAL A 100 -13.40 -15.11 11.18
C VAL A 100 -14.68 -14.51 11.79
N GLY A 101 -15.85 -14.82 11.25
CA GLY A 101 -17.15 -14.38 11.78
C GLY A 101 -17.54 -12.94 11.44
N ILE A 102 -16.86 -12.28 10.50
CA ILE A 102 -17.19 -10.92 10.07
C ILE A 102 -18.26 -10.98 8.98
N THR A 103 -19.49 -10.61 9.33
CA THR A 103 -20.67 -10.66 8.45
C THR A 103 -21.06 -9.29 7.86
N ASP A 104 -20.43 -8.20 8.30
CA ASP A 104 -20.74 -6.85 7.83
C ASP A 104 -20.43 -6.69 6.31
N PRO A 105 -21.45 -6.39 5.48
CA PRO A 105 -21.26 -6.14 4.05
C PRO A 105 -20.51 -4.83 3.77
N GLY A 106 -20.49 -3.88 4.71
CA GLY A 106 -19.75 -2.61 4.61
C GLY A 106 -18.23 -2.78 4.68
N ILE A 107 -17.75 -3.90 5.21
CA ILE A 107 -16.31 -4.22 5.25
C ILE A 107 -15.90 -4.79 3.89
N SER A 108 -15.30 -3.96 3.05
CA SER A 108 -14.81 -4.31 1.71
C SER A 108 -13.30 -4.06 1.62
N PHE A 109 -12.66 -4.48 0.54
CA PHE A 109 -11.26 -4.12 0.31
C PHE A 109 -11.05 -2.59 0.25
N HIS A 110 -12.08 -1.84 -0.16
CA HIS A 110 -12.06 -0.38 -0.13
C HIS A 110 -12.23 0.19 1.30
N SER A 111 -12.95 -0.50 2.18
CA SER A 111 -13.17 -0.03 3.56
C SER A 111 -11.88 -0.01 4.36
N TRP A 112 -10.89 -0.87 4.08
CA TRP A 112 -9.57 -0.79 4.70
C TRP A 112 -8.84 0.52 4.42
N ARG A 113 -9.01 1.09 3.23
CA ARG A 113 -8.46 2.41 2.92
C ARG A 113 -9.16 3.50 3.71
N HIS A 114 -10.48 3.44 3.83
CA HIS A 114 -11.24 4.38 4.67
C HIS A 114 -10.88 4.25 6.15
N TRP A 115 -10.77 3.01 6.64
CA TRP A 115 -10.34 2.71 8.00
C TRP A 115 -8.93 3.26 8.26
N TYR A 116 -7.97 3.01 7.38
CA TYR A 116 -6.62 3.58 7.49
C TYR A 116 -6.66 5.10 7.53
N ASN A 117 -7.44 5.72 6.65
CA ASN A 117 -7.61 7.17 6.62
C ASN A 117 -8.15 7.69 7.96
N SER A 118 -9.22 7.09 8.49
CA SER A 118 -9.82 7.48 9.77
C SER A 118 -8.90 7.20 10.97
N TYR A 119 -8.20 6.06 10.99
CA TYR A 119 -7.28 5.66 12.06
C TYR A 119 -6.11 6.63 12.18
N MET A 120 -5.50 6.98 11.05
CA MET A 120 -4.32 7.85 11.02
C MET A 120 -4.65 9.33 11.19
N ARG A 121 -5.90 9.76 10.96
CA ARG A 121 -6.31 11.18 10.98
C ARG A 121 -6.11 11.86 12.33
N SER A 122 -6.13 11.11 13.43
CA SER A 122 -5.87 11.66 14.76
C SER A 122 -4.38 11.91 15.03
N SER A 123 -3.50 11.30 14.24
CA SER A 123 -2.05 11.26 14.48
C SER A 123 -1.23 11.95 13.40
N LEU A 124 -1.83 12.27 12.26
CA LEU A 124 -1.17 12.89 11.11
C LEU A 124 -1.96 14.10 10.62
N ASP A 125 -1.23 15.10 10.13
CA ASP A 125 -1.83 16.22 9.43
C ASP A 125 -2.59 15.75 8.17
N ASP A 126 -3.73 16.39 7.91
CA ASP A 126 -4.59 16.10 6.76
C ASP A 126 -3.81 16.15 5.43
N HIS A 127 -2.76 16.98 5.34
CA HIS A 127 -1.88 17.04 4.17
C HIS A 127 -1.07 15.75 3.96
N VAL A 128 -0.40 15.27 5.01
CA VAL A 128 0.38 14.01 5.00
C VAL A 128 -0.54 12.84 4.67
N LEU A 129 -1.72 12.80 5.29
CA LEU A 129 -2.71 11.76 5.06
C LEU A 129 -3.22 11.75 3.62
N LYS A 130 -3.46 12.93 3.02
CA LYS A 130 -3.82 13.08 1.61
C LYS A 130 -2.71 12.60 0.69
N GLN A 131 -1.43 12.85 1.00
CA GLN A 131 -0.31 12.33 0.21
C GLN A 131 -0.27 10.79 0.24
N LEU A 132 -0.30 10.18 1.42
CA LEU A 132 -0.26 8.71 1.60
C LEU A 132 -1.40 7.98 0.90
N THR A 133 -2.62 8.51 1.05
CA THR A 133 -3.82 7.87 0.53
C THR A 133 -4.08 8.28 -0.91
N ARG A 134 -3.69 9.47 -1.36
CA ARG A 134 -4.13 10.09 -2.62
C ARG A 134 -5.65 10.23 -2.68
N HIS A 135 -6.21 11.10 -1.82
CA HIS A 135 -7.57 11.62 -1.95
C HIS A 135 -7.53 12.88 -2.84
N ARG A 136 -8.08 12.79 -4.06
CA ARG A 136 -8.30 13.97 -4.92
C ARG A 136 -9.58 14.66 -4.45
N SER A 137 -9.45 15.75 -3.73
CA SER A 137 -10.31 16.92 -3.94
C SER A 137 -9.50 17.89 -4.79
N ASP A 138 -10.09 18.43 -5.85
CA ASP A 138 -9.43 18.99 -7.05
C ASP A 138 -8.58 20.27 -6.84
N GLU A 139 -8.20 20.64 -5.62
CA GLU A 139 -7.60 21.95 -5.31
C GLU A 139 -6.12 21.96 -4.86
N MET A 140 -5.42 20.82 -4.84
CA MET A 140 -4.02 20.81 -4.38
C MET A 140 -3.05 20.63 -5.54
N THR A 141 -2.49 21.76 -5.97
CA THR A 141 -1.37 21.90 -6.89
C THR A 141 -0.15 21.13 -6.37
N ASP A 142 0.13 20.00 -7.01
CA ASP A 142 1.41 19.43 -7.49
C ASP A 142 2.78 19.83 -6.87
N ARG A 143 2.86 20.34 -5.63
CA ARG A 143 4.11 20.86 -5.06
C ARG A 143 4.82 19.96 -4.04
N TYR A 144 4.17 18.89 -3.56
CA TYR A 144 4.78 17.98 -2.58
C TYR A 144 4.38 16.53 -2.89
N THR A 145 5.17 15.84 -3.72
CA THR A 145 4.98 14.43 -4.09
C THR A 145 5.67 13.45 -3.13
N HIS A 146 6.57 13.94 -2.27
CA HIS A 146 7.35 13.14 -1.33
C HIS A 146 7.16 13.64 0.10
N LEU A 147 7.07 12.70 1.03
CA LEU A 147 7.07 12.97 2.46
C LEU A 147 8.48 13.38 2.90
N THR A 148 8.58 14.31 3.84
CA THR A 148 9.87 14.58 4.51
C THR A 148 10.23 13.42 5.45
N GLU A 149 11.49 13.34 5.86
CA GLU A 149 11.95 12.33 6.83
C GLU A 149 11.15 12.39 8.14
N GLU A 150 10.87 13.59 8.65
CA GLU A 150 10.06 13.79 9.85
C GLU A 150 8.65 13.26 9.68
N GLN A 151 8.04 13.49 8.51
CA GLN A 151 6.72 12.97 8.19
C GLN A 151 6.74 11.44 8.09
N MET A 152 7.77 10.84 7.49
CA MET A 152 7.89 9.38 7.44
C MET A 152 8.00 8.77 8.85
N VAL A 153 8.76 9.40 9.75
CA VAL A 153 8.85 8.98 11.15
C VAL A 153 7.49 9.07 11.86
N GLN A 154 6.73 10.15 11.67
CA GLN A 154 5.39 10.31 12.23
C GLN A 154 4.43 9.22 11.73
N VAL A 155 4.47 8.90 10.44
CA VAL A 155 3.64 7.85 9.84
C VAL A 155 3.96 6.49 10.47
N MET A 156 5.24 6.18 10.65
CA MET A 156 5.67 4.92 11.26
C MET A 156 5.25 4.80 12.73
N GLN A 157 5.37 5.86 13.51
CA GLN A 157 4.90 5.88 14.91
C GLN A 157 3.40 5.65 15.01
N ALA A 158 2.62 6.34 14.17
CA ALA A 158 1.17 6.19 14.13
C ALA A 158 0.74 4.78 13.65
N ALA A 159 1.40 4.23 12.63
CA ALA A 159 1.06 2.92 12.07
C ALA A 159 1.42 1.74 13.00
N THR A 160 2.43 1.89 13.85
CA THR A 160 2.85 0.85 14.81
C THR A 160 2.17 0.98 16.17
N GLY A 161 1.43 2.05 16.41
CA GLY A 161 0.82 2.32 17.72
C GLY A 161 1.84 2.67 18.81
N LEU A 162 3.11 2.88 18.45
CA LEU A 162 4.16 3.35 19.34
C LEU A 162 3.93 4.84 19.64
N ARG A 163 3.00 5.11 20.56
CA ARG A 163 2.98 6.40 21.26
C ARG A 163 4.29 6.46 22.06
N ARG A 164 5.07 7.54 21.87
CA ARG A 164 6.16 7.90 22.79
C ARG A 164 5.57 7.94 24.20
N GLY A 165 5.89 6.92 25.00
CA GLY A 165 5.85 7.00 26.45
C GLY A 165 7.12 7.67 26.94
#